data_AF-A0A953K1F0-F1
#
_entry.id   AF-A0A953K1F0-F1
#
_cell.length_a   1.000
_cell.length_b   1.000
_cell.length_c   1.000
_cell.angle_alpha   90.00
_cell.angle_beta   90.00
_cell.angle_gamma   90.00
#
_symmetry.space_group_name_H-M   'P 1'
#
loop_
_entity.id
_entity.type
_entity.pdbx_description
1 polymer ?
#
loop_
_entity_poly.entity_id
_entity_poly.type
_entity_poly.pdbx_seq_one_letter_code
_entity_poly.pdbx_strand_id
1 'polypeptide(L)'
;NPEKATPSSEVKRGELPGYESEETTHISIIDKYGNAAAITTTLNEWFGNKVIVAGSGFFLNDEMDDFSAKPGVPNIFGLLGGKANKIEPGKTMLSAMTPTILEKDGKLFMVVGSPGGSTIITSVFQVILNVTEHGMGMQEAVNAKRVHAQWLPDLIVPEDSTLTPAVEADLTRLGHKIKSRARIGRVDAILVRSDGKLEAGADYRRGDDSADGY
;
A
#
# COMPACT_ATOMS: atom_id res chain seq x y z
N ASN A 1 20.62 -15.78 27.14
CA ASN A 1 21.82 -15.69 27.98
C ASN A 1 22.83 -14.82 27.23
N PRO A 2 23.09 -13.57 27.65
CA PRO A 2 23.99 -12.67 26.93
C PRO A 2 25.47 -13.11 26.95
N GLU A 3 25.86 -14.06 27.81
CA GLU A 3 27.25 -14.55 27.90
C GLU A 3 27.52 -15.85 27.13
N LYS A 4 26.54 -16.38 26.41
CA LYS A 4 26.70 -17.64 25.67
C LYS A 4 25.96 -17.61 24.34
N ALA A 5 26.69 -17.74 23.24
CA ALA A 5 26.11 -17.85 21.90
C ALA A 5 25.25 -19.12 21.78
N THR A 6 24.05 -18.97 21.21
CA THR A 6 23.17 -20.11 20.90
C THR A 6 23.76 -20.90 19.73
N PRO A 7 23.99 -22.22 19.87
CA PRO A 7 24.42 -23.06 18.75
C PRO A 7 23.46 -22.92 17.57
N SER A 8 23.97 -22.72 16.35
CA SER A 8 23.12 -22.51 15.17
C SER A 8 22.15 -23.67 14.91
N SER A 9 22.51 -24.89 15.33
CA SER A 9 21.66 -26.08 15.28
C SER A 9 20.41 -26.00 16.17
N GLU A 10 20.41 -25.12 17.18
CA GLU A 10 19.29 -24.89 18.09
C GLU A 10 18.38 -23.75 17.63
N VAL A 11 18.83 -22.94 16.67
CA VAL A 11 18.01 -21.90 16.02
C VAL A 11 17.13 -22.58 14.97
N LYS A 12 15.95 -23.03 15.40
CA LYS A 12 14.93 -23.56 14.49
C LYS A 12 14.18 -22.41 13.84
N ARG A 13 13.73 -22.60 12.59
CA ARG A 13 12.75 -21.70 11.99
C ARG A 13 11.48 -21.70 12.85
N GLY A 14 10.94 -20.52 13.13
CA GLY A 14 9.60 -20.40 13.71
C GLY A 14 8.55 -20.92 12.71
N GLU A 15 7.44 -21.44 13.22
CA GLU A 15 6.23 -21.59 12.41
C GLU A 15 5.53 -20.23 12.38
N LEU A 16 5.69 -19.52 11.27
CA LEU A 16 4.94 -18.29 11.03
C LEU A 16 3.54 -18.68 10.55
N PRO A 17 2.46 -18.12 11.12
CA PRO A 17 1.14 -18.27 10.53
C PRO A 17 1.20 -17.77 9.08
N GLY A 18 0.71 -18.56 8.14
CA GLY A 18 0.96 -18.39 6.69
C GLY A 18 0.32 -17.17 6.02
N TYR A 19 -0.10 -16.17 6.78
CA TYR A 19 -0.63 -14.91 6.26
C TYR A 19 -0.44 -13.78 7.28
N GLU A 20 0.33 -12.76 6.90
CA GLU A 20 0.51 -11.52 7.65
C GLU A 20 -0.18 -10.36 6.91
N SER A 21 -0.57 -9.32 7.64
CA SER A 21 -1.19 -8.15 7.03
C SER A 21 -0.17 -7.34 6.22
N GLU A 22 -0.65 -6.62 5.21
CA GLU A 22 0.16 -5.65 4.46
C GLU A 22 0.38 -4.42 5.34
N GLU A 23 1.59 -4.26 5.89
CA GLU A 23 1.84 -3.28 6.94
C GLU A 23 2.86 -2.23 6.51
N THR A 24 2.30 -1.22 5.84
CA THR A 24 2.94 0.04 5.49
C THR A 24 2.06 1.15 6.08
N THR A 25 2.57 2.38 6.19
CA THR A 25 1.73 3.54 6.53
C THR A 25 1.98 4.70 5.56
N HIS A 26 0.96 5.55 5.42
CA HIS A 26 1.01 6.76 4.62
C HIS A 26 0.50 7.94 5.43
N ILE A 27 1.08 9.12 5.23
CA ILE A 27 0.55 10.38 5.75
C ILE A 27 0.59 11.47 4.67
N SER A 28 -0.45 12.28 4.64
CA SER A 28 -0.61 13.45 3.77
C SER A 28 -0.68 14.71 4.62
N ILE A 29 0.08 15.75 4.24
CA ILE A 29 0.17 17.02 4.97
C ILE A 29 0.07 18.17 3.99
N ILE A 30 -0.73 19.18 4.35
CA ILE A 30 -0.71 20.52 3.75
C ILE A 30 -0.58 21.54 4.88
N ASP A 31 0.37 22.47 4.78
CA ASP A 31 0.51 23.55 5.75
C ASP A 31 -0.22 24.83 5.34
N LYS A 32 -0.30 25.80 6.25
CA LYS A 32 -0.96 27.10 6.02
C LYS A 32 -0.32 27.97 4.94
N TYR A 33 0.91 27.65 4.51
CA TYR A 33 1.61 28.35 3.44
C TYR A 33 1.38 27.68 2.08
N GLY A 34 0.65 26.56 2.04
CA GLY A 34 0.38 25.79 0.83
C GLY A 34 1.48 24.78 0.49
N ASN A 35 2.43 24.53 1.39
CA ASN A 35 3.41 23.45 1.20
C ASN A 35 2.72 22.10 1.41
N ALA A 36 3.07 21.11 0.59
CA ALA A 36 2.51 19.76 0.66
C ALA A 36 3.60 18.70 0.88
N ALA A 37 3.28 17.67 1.66
CA ALA A 37 4.12 16.48 1.82
C ALA A 37 3.26 15.21 1.75
N ALA A 38 3.71 14.25 0.94
CA ALA A 38 3.17 12.90 0.87
C ALA A 38 4.28 11.94 1.32
N ILE A 39 4.04 11.18 2.38
CA ILE A 39 5.05 10.30 2.97
C ILE A 39 4.46 8.90 3.10
N THR A 40 5.02 7.95 2.37
CA THR A 40 4.77 6.51 2.59
C THR A 40 6.05 5.90 3.15
N THR A 41 5.95 5.19 4.27
CA THR A 41 7.09 4.54 4.93
C THR A 41 6.68 3.20 5.52
N THR A 42 7.65 2.32 5.72
CA THR A 42 7.35 0.94 6.09
C THR A 42 8.52 0.25 6.81
N LEU A 43 8.21 -0.88 7.46
CA LEU A 43 9.17 -1.92 7.82
C LEU A 43 9.09 -3.13 6.87
N ASN A 44 8.34 -2.96 5.78
CA ASN A 44 7.79 -3.94 4.85
C ASN A 44 6.63 -4.76 5.43
N GLU A 45 6.89 -5.87 6.14
CA GLU A 45 5.82 -6.63 6.81
C GLU A 45 5.47 -6.07 8.21
N TRP A 46 4.51 -6.71 8.88
CA TRP A 46 4.10 -6.37 10.24
C TRP A 46 5.26 -6.54 11.23
N PHE A 47 5.70 -5.41 11.81
CA PHE A 47 6.91 -5.34 12.64
C PHE A 47 8.21 -5.74 11.90
N GLY A 48 8.22 -5.69 10.56
CA GLY A 48 9.34 -6.12 9.72
C GLY A 48 9.81 -7.53 10.07
N ASN A 49 11.13 -7.72 10.17
CA ASN A 49 11.69 -9.04 10.47
C ASN A 49 11.52 -9.50 11.94
N LYS A 50 10.77 -8.74 12.76
CA LYS A 50 10.46 -9.02 14.18
C LYS A 50 11.68 -9.05 15.11
N VAL A 51 12.83 -8.55 14.64
CA VAL A 51 14.03 -8.37 15.44
C VAL A 51 14.05 -6.96 16.01
N ILE A 52 14.11 -6.87 17.33
CA ILE A 52 14.35 -5.60 18.04
C ILE A 52 15.84 -5.41 18.20
N VAL A 53 16.34 -4.22 17.85
CA VAL A 53 17.74 -3.87 18.08
C VAL A 53 17.97 -3.70 19.58
N ALA A 54 18.84 -4.56 20.13
CA ALA A 54 19.16 -4.57 21.56
C ALA A 54 19.64 -3.19 22.03
N GLY A 55 18.98 -2.65 23.06
CA GLY A 55 19.29 -1.34 23.63
C GLY A 55 18.66 -0.13 22.91
N SER A 56 18.07 -0.32 21.72
CA SER A 56 17.53 0.79 20.91
C SER A 56 16.01 0.85 20.83
N GLY A 57 15.32 -0.27 21.08
CA GLY A 57 13.86 -0.30 21.21
C GLY A 57 13.05 -0.17 19.90
N PHE A 58 13.68 -0.36 18.73
CA PHE A 58 13.00 -0.36 17.43
C PHE A 58 13.17 -1.69 16.69
N PHE A 59 12.20 -2.01 15.84
CA PHE A 59 12.21 -3.18 14.96
C PHE A 59 13.03 -2.93 13.69
N LEU A 60 13.67 -3.98 13.16
CA LEU A 60 14.32 -3.96 11.87
C LEU A 60 13.33 -4.34 10.74
N ASN A 61 13.47 -3.69 9.60
CA ASN A 61 12.70 -4.05 8.40
C ASN A 61 13.10 -5.42 7.85
N ASP A 62 12.23 -5.97 7.01
CA ASP A 62 12.50 -7.10 6.11
C ASP A 62 12.45 -6.70 4.63
N GLU A 63 12.75 -5.44 4.32
CA GLU A 63 12.69 -4.83 2.97
C GLU A 63 13.54 -5.55 1.91
N MET A 64 14.44 -6.44 2.33
CA MET A 64 15.19 -7.30 1.42
C MET A 64 14.28 -8.25 0.62
N ASP A 65 13.06 -8.57 1.08
CA ASP A 65 12.08 -9.38 0.34
C ASP A 65 11.56 -8.67 -0.93
N ASP A 66 11.64 -7.35 -0.98
CA ASP A 66 11.24 -6.57 -2.15
C ASP A 66 12.22 -6.70 -3.33
N PHE A 67 13.40 -7.30 -3.13
CA PHE A 67 14.25 -7.74 -4.23
C PHE A 67 13.75 -9.03 -4.88
N SER A 68 14.09 -9.21 -6.16
CA SER A 68 14.07 -10.51 -6.81
C SER A 68 15.15 -11.43 -6.22
N ALA A 69 14.75 -12.27 -5.27
CA ALA A 69 15.60 -13.33 -4.74
C ALA A 69 15.99 -14.34 -5.84
N LYS A 70 15.06 -14.63 -6.75
CA LYS A 70 15.28 -15.46 -7.95
C LYS A 70 14.36 -15.01 -9.08
N PRO A 71 14.86 -14.90 -10.33
CA PRO A 71 14.02 -14.53 -11.47
C PRO A 71 12.81 -15.46 -11.63
N GLY A 72 11.62 -14.86 -11.76
CA GLY A 72 10.36 -15.58 -11.95
C GLY A 72 9.78 -16.25 -10.71
N VAL A 73 10.39 -16.07 -9.53
CA VAL A 73 9.80 -16.47 -8.24
C VAL A 73 9.14 -15.25 -7.60
N PRO A 74 7.89 -15.34 -7.14
CA PRO A 74 7.21 -14.24 -6.48
C PRO A 74 7.82 -13.95 -5.10
N ASN A 75 7.84 -12.68 -4.72
CA ASN A 75 8.02 -12.27 -3.32
C ASN A 75 6.72 -12.44 -2.52
N ILE A 76 6.67 -11.98 -1.28
CA ILE A 76 5.50 -12.19 -0.42
C ILE A 76 4.21 -11.55 -0.95
N PHE A 77 4.32 -10.47 -1.73
CA PHE A 77 3.19 -9.79 -2.39
C PHE A 77 2.80 -10.39 -3.75
N GLY A 78 3.42 -11.51 -4.14
CA GLY A 78 3.17 -12.13 -5.43
C GLY A 78 3.83 -11.42 -6.61
N LEU A 79 4.68 -10.42 -6.36
CA LEU A 79 5.37 -9.68 -7.42
C LEU A 79 6.53 -10.50 -7.97
N LEU A 80 6.54 -10.68 -9.29
CA LEU A 80 7.65 -11.35 -9.96
C LEU A 80 8.79 -10.37 -10.22
N GLY A 81 9.98 -10.75 -9.79
CA GLY A 81 11.21 -10.01 -10.07
C GLY A 81 12.03 -10.61 -11.21
N GLY A 82 12.94 -9.79 -11.74
CA GLY A 82 13.94 -10.21 -12.74
C GLY A 82 15.29 -9.55 -12.49
N LYS A 83 16.19 -9.59 -13.48
CA LYS A 83 17.55 -9.06 -13.36
C LYS A 83 17.63 -7.60 -12.90
N ALA A 84 16.66 -6.77 -13.29
CA ALA A 84 16.62 -5.36 -12.92
C ALA A 84 16.50 -5.15 -11.40
N ASN A 85 15.73 -5.99 -10.71
CA ASN A 85 15.51 -5.91 -9.27
C ASN A 85 16.23 -7.04 -8.51
N LYS A 86 17.35 -7.55 -9.02
CA LYS A 86 18.16 -8.54 -8.27
C LYS A 86 18.91 -7.86 -7.11
N ILE A 87 19.26 -8.65 -6.10
CA ILE A 87 20.06 -8.23 -4.93
C ILE A 87 21.48 -7.83 -5.36
N GLU A 88 21.91 -6.62 -5.01
CA GLU A 88 23.27 -6.11 -5.20
C GLU A 88 23.68 -5.23 -4.01
N PRO A 89 24.98 -5.23 -3.60
CA PRO A 89 25.45 -4.36 -2.53
C PRO A 89 25.21 -2.88 -2.83
N GLY A 90 24.68 -2.14 -1.86
CA GLY A 90 24.42 -0.70 -1.98
C GLY A 90 23.23 -0.33 -2.87
N LYS A 91 22.51 -1.30 -3.41
CA LYS A 91 21.32 -1.07 -4.23
C LYS A 91 20.07 -0.92 -3.37
N THR A 92 19.14 -0.10 -3.83
CA THR A 92 17.79 0.01 -3.26
C THR A 92 16.85 -0.95 -3.98
N MET A 93 16.01 -1.65 -3.23
CA MET A 93 14.95 -2.51 -3.74
C MET A 93 13.88 -1.71 -4.49
N LEU A 94 13.17 -2.37 -5.40
CA LEU A 94 11.98 -1.80 -6.01
C LEU A 94 10.84 -1.76 -4.98
N SER A 95 10.12 -0.64 -4.91
CA SER A 95 8.95 -0.50 -4.05
C SER A 95 7.71 -0.13 -4.87
N ALA A 96 6.54 -0.56 -4.39
CA ALA A 96 5.23 -0.14 -4.91
C ALA A 96 4.70 1.13 -4.22
N MET A 97 5.42 1.68 -3.23
CA MET A 97 5.05 2.92 -2.55
C MET A 97 4.83 4.05 -3.56
N THR A 98 3.64 4.66 -3.51
CA THR A 98 3.22 5.70 -4.46
C THR A 98 2.74 6.97 -3.73
N PRO A 99 3.59 7.63 -2.89
CA PRO A 99 3.24 8.94 -2.35
C PRO A 99 3.12 9.95 -3.49
N THR A 100 1.96 10.57 -3.65
CA THR A 100 1.63 11.37 -4.84
C THR A 100 1.12 12.75 -4.46
N ILE A 101 1.64 13.76 -5.16
CA ILE A 101 1.13 15.13 -5.14
C ILE A 101 0.66 15.44 -6.56
N LEU A 102 -0.58 15.90 -6.69
CA LEU A 102 -1.18 16.28 -7.96
C LEU A 102 -1.31 17.79 -8.01
N GLU A 103 -0.94 18.36 -9.15
CA GLU A 103 -1.18 19.74 -9.49
C GLU A 103 -2.23 19.85 -10.60
N LYS A 104 -3.01 20.92 -10.55
CA LYS A 104 -3.92 21.33 -11.61
C LYS A 104 -3.65 22.80 -11.94
N ASP A 105 -3.32 23.07 -13.19
CA ASP A 105 -2.97 24.41 -13.69
C ASP A 105 -1.83 25.06 -12.88
N GLY A 106 -0.81 24.26 -12.50
CA GLY A 106 0.36 24.68 -11.73
C GLY A 106 0.06 25.01 -10.26
N LYS A 107 -1.08 24.57 -9.72
CA LYS A 107 -1.46 24.73 -8.32
C LYS A 107 -1.71 23.38 -7.68
N LEU A 108 -1.36 23.26 -6.39
CA LEU A 108 -1.66 22.08 -5.59
C LEU A 108 -3.16 21.74 -5.68
N PHE A 109 -3.44 20.48 -6.02
CA PHE A 109 -4.80 19.97 -6.17
C PHE A 109 -5.06 18.85 -5.18
N MET A 110 -4.15 17.89 -5.03
CA MET A 110 -4.35 16.73 -4.16
C MET A 110 -3.03 16.19 -3.61
N VAL A 111 -3.06 15.68 -2.39
CA VAL A 111 -2.00 14.88 -1.77
C VAL A 111 -2.61 13.53 -1.42
N VAL A 112 -2.01 12.42 -1.84
CA VAL A 112 -2.60 11.09 -1.68
C VAL A 112 -1.54 9.99 -1.64
N GLY A 113 -1.81 8.96 -0.85
CA GLY A 113 -1.04 7.73 -0.82
C GLY A 113 -1.72 6.65 0.01
N SER A 114 -1.11 5.47 0.06
CA SER A 114 -1.67 4.30 0.75
C SER A 114 -0.57 3.31 1.07
N PRO A 115 -0.73 2.46 2.11
CA PRO A 115 -0.09 1.17 2.21
C PRO A 115 -0.82 0.10 1.41
N GLY A 116 -0.29 -1.13 1.39
CA GLY A 116 -0.95 -2.29 0.76
C GLY A 116 -0.10 -3.11 -0.21
N GLY A 117 1.23 -3.07 -0.09
CA GLY A 117 2.14 -3.82 -0.97
C GLY A 117 1.88 -3.54 -2.46
N SER A 118 1.65 -4.61 -3.24
CA SER A 118 1.34 -4.50 -4.68
C SER A 118 0.07 -3.69 -4.98
N THR A 119 -0.85 -3.55 -4.03
CA THR A 119 -2.13 -2.86 -4.22
C THR A 119 -2.06 -1.34 -4.05
N ILE A 120 -0.91 -0.81 -3.59
CA ILE A 120 -0.71 0.64 -3.38
C ILE A 120 -1.00 1.41 -4.67
N ILE A 121 -0.37 0.99 -5.77
CA ILE A 121 -0.46 1.66 -7.06
C ILE A 121 -1.92 1.80 -7.51
N THR A 122 -2.68 0.70 -7.49
CA THR A 122 -4.09 0.71 -7.89
C THR A 122 -4.99 1.46 -6.93
N SER A 123 -4.67 1.47 -5.63
CA SER A 123 -5.46 2.18 -4.62
C SER A 123 -5.35 3.69 -4.82
N VAL A 124 -4.12 4.19 -5.00
CA VAL A 124 -3.86 5.61 -5.30
C VAL A 124 -4.48 6.01 -6.63
N PHE A 125 -4.31 5.17 -7.66
CA PHE A 125 -4.91 5.42 -8.98
C PHE A 125 -6.43 5.56 -8.92
N GLN A 126 -7.13 4.67 -8.22
CA GLN A 126 -8.58 4.71 -8.11
C GLN A 126 -9.08 5.94 -7.35
N VAL A 127 -8.38 6.38 -6.30
CA VAL A 127 -8.76 7.60 -5.57
C VAL A 127 -8.60 8.84 -6.44
N ILE A 128 -7.50 8.93 -7.20
CA ILE A 128 -7.32 10.00 -8.18
C ILE A 128 -8.46 9.99 -9.20
N LEU A 129 -8.75 8.84 -9.80
CA LEU A 129 -9.80 8.68 -10.80
C LEU A 129 -11.19 9.07 -10.25
N ASN A 130 -11.52 8.61 -9.04
CA ASN A 130 -12.77 8.93 -8.37
C ASN A 130 -13.00 10.44 -8.21
N VAL A 131 -11.95 11.19 -7.92
CA VAL A 131 -12.05 12.64 -7.79
C VAL A 131 -12.07 13.31 -9.16
N THR A 132 -11.15 12.94 -10.07
CA THR A 132 -10.95 13.69 -11.32
C THR A 132 -11.99 13.38 -12.37
N GLU A 133 -12.42 12.12 -12.47
CA GLU A 133 -13.35 11.64 -13.49
C GLU A 133 -14.78 11.52 -12.94
N HIS A 134 -14.94 11.05 -11.71
CA HIS A 134 -16.25 10.83 -11.10
C HIS A 134 -16.73 11.98 -10.21
N GLY A 135 -15.89 13.01 -10.02
CA GLY A 135 -16.26 14.24 -9.30
C GLY A 135 -16.51 14.04 -7.81
N MET A 136 -16.02 12.95 -7.22
CA MET A 136 -16.22 12.64 -5.80
C MET A 136 -15.48 13.62 -4.89
N GLY A 137 -16.04 13.88 -3.70
CA GLY A 137 -15.31 14.55 -2.61
C GLY A 137 -14.23 13.65 -2.02
N MET A 138 -13.31 14.20 -1.22
CA MET A 138 -12.14 13.42 -0.78
C MET A 138 -12.50 12.19 0.07
N GLN A 139 -13.31 12.37 1.11
CA GLN A 139 -13.71 11.25 1.97
C GLN A 139 -14.57 10.22 1.24
N GLU A 140 -15.37 10.66 0.26
CA GLU A 140 -16.15 9.78 -0.61
C GLU A 140 -15.23 8.92 -1.48
N ALA A 141 -14.24 9.53 -2.15
CA ALA A 141 -13.27 8.84 -2.98
C ALA A 141 -12.44 7.81 -2.19
N VAL A 142 -12.05 8.14 -0.95
CA VAL A 142 -11.36 7.21 -0.03
C VAL A 142 -12.27 6.05 0.39
N ASN A 143 -13.54 6.34 0.69
CA ASN A 143 -14.53 5.35 1.12
C ASN A 143 -15.03 4.43 -0.01
N ALA A 144 -14.87 4.83 -1.27
CA ALA A 144 -15.23 4.02 -2.41
C ALA A 144 -14.52 2.66 -2.36
N LYS A 145 -15.23 1.60 -2.78
CA LYS A 145 -14.66 0.26 -2.83
C LYS A 145 -13.68 0.12 -3.98
N ARG A 146 -12.65 -0.70 -3.80
CA ARG A 146 -11.51 -0.81 -4.73
C ARG A 146 -11.50 -2.16 -5.44
N VAL A 147 -10.89 -2.17 -6.62
CA VAL A 147 -10.57 -3.36 -7.42
C VAL A 147 -9.10 -3.34 -7.77
N HIS A 148 -8.46 -4.52 -7.77
CA HIS A 148 -7.04 -4.65 -8.06
C HIS A 148 -6.78 -5.74 -9.11
N ALA A 149 -5.80 -5.50 -9.97
CA ALA A 149 -5.20 -6.50 -10.84
C ALA A 149 -3.71 -6.15 -11.02
N GLN A 150 -2.83 -7.13 -10.87
CA GLN A 150 -1.37 -6.96 -10.94
C GLN A 150 -0.72 -7.84 -12.01
N TRP A 151 -1.46 -8.22 -13.04
CA TRP A 151 -1.10 -9.20 -14.07
C TRP A 151 -0.91 -10.63 -13.56
N LEU A 152 -0.05 -10.86 -12.56
CA LEU A 152 0.14 -12.14 -11.91
C LEU A 152 -0.01 -12.02 -10.38
N PRO A 153 -0.80 -12.89 -9.71
CA PRO A 153 -1.67 -13.90 -10.31
C PRO A 153 -2.74 -13.29 -11.23
N ASP A 154 -3.12 -14.01 -12.28
CA ASP A 154 -4.10 -13.58 -13.29
C ASP A 154 -5.53 -13.63 -12.71
N LEU A 155 -5.83 -12.60 -11.91
CA LEU A 155 -7.06 -12.42 -11.15
C LEU A 155 -7.47 -10.95 -11.14
N ILE A 156 -8.77 -10.72 -11.16
CA ILE A 156 -9.39 -9.48 -10.72
C ILE A 156 -9.77 -9.65 -9.25
N VAL A 157 -9.29 -8.73 -8.41
CA VAL A 157 -9.43 -8.79 -6.95
C VAL A 157 -10.24 -7.58 -6.49
N PRO A 158 -11.58 -7.68 -6.48
CA PRO A 158 -12.44 -6.64 -5.92
C PRO A 158 -12.48 -6.75 -4.39
N GLU A 159 -12.82 -5.65 -3.72
CA GLU A 159 -13.31 -5.73 -2.35
C GLU A 159 -14.68 -6.41 -2.30
N ASP A 160 -15.02 -7.00 -1.15
CA ASP A 160 -16.31 -7.68 -0.97
C ASP A 160 -17.49 -6.79 -1.34
N SER A 161 -18.41 -7.34 -2.14
CA SER A 161 -19.61 -6.65 -2.64
C SER A 161 -19.31 -5.34 -3.40
N THR A 162 -18.21 -5.29 -4.14
CA THR A 162 -17.91 -4.18 -5.07
C THR A 162 -18.60 -4.36 -6.42
N LEU A 163 -18.56 -5.59 -6.95
CA LEU A 163 -19.17 -5.92 -8.24
C LEU A 163 -20.64 -6.33 -8.03
N THR A 164 -21.51 -5.89 -8.93
CA THR A 164 -22.88 -6.42 -8.99
C THR A 164 -22.85 -7.80 -9.65
N PRO A 165 -23.85 -8.68 -9.40
CA PRO A 165 -23.91 -9.99 -10.04
C PRO A 165 -23.87 -9.93 -11.58
N ALA A 166 -24.43 -8.87 -12.17
CA ALA A 166 -24.38 -8.65 -13.61
C ALA A 166 -22.95 -8.36 -14.11
N VAL A 167 -22.23 -7.47 -13.42
CA VAL A 167 -20.84 -7.13 -13.78
C VAL A 167 -19.91 -8.32 -13.58
N GLU A 168 -20.08 -9.08 -12.50
CA GLU A 168 -19.31 -10.29 -12.23
C GLU A 168 -19.53 -11.36 -13.32
N ALA A 169 -20.78 -11.56 -13.76
CA ALA A 169 -21.12 -12.47 -14.84
C ALA A 169 -20.50 -12.04 -16.18
N ASP A 170 -20.54 -10.74 -16.49
CA ASP A 170 -19.93 -10.21 -17.72
C ASP A 170 -18.42 -10.36 -17.74
N LEU A 171 -17.73 -10.03 -16.63
CA LEU A 171 -16.28 -10.23 -16.51
C LEU A 171 -15.89 -11.71 -16.63
N THR A 172 -16.65 -12.60 -15.99
CA THR A 172 -16.44 -14.06 -16.08
C THR A 172 -16.64 -14.56 -17.51
N ARG A 173 -17.65 -14.05 -18.23
CA ARG A 173 -17.89 -14.38 -19.65
C ARG A 173 -16.76 -13.92 -20.56
N LEU A 174 -16.08 -12.82 -20.21
CA LEU A 174 -14.88 -12.35 -20.90
C LEU A 174 -13.62 -13.16 -20.55
N GLY A 175 -13.72 -14.12 -19.61
CA GLY A 175 -12.63 -15.02 -19.21
C GLY A 175 -11.85 -14.55 -17.99
N HIS A 176 -12.25 -13.44 -17.35
CA HIS A 176 -11.62 -13.00 -16.11
C HIS A 176 -11.95 -13.94 -14.95
N LYS A 177 -10.94 -14.19 -14.12
CA LYS A 177 -11.09 -14.92 -12.86
C LYS A 177 -11.21 -13.90 -11.73
N ILE A 178 -12.22 -14.04 -10.89
CA ILE A 178 -12.50 -13.09 -9.81
C ILE A 178 -12.25 -13.77 -8.47
N LYS A 179 -11.52 -13.09 -7.59
CA LYS A 179 -11.32 -13.53 -6.21
C LYS A 179 -11.40 -12.32 -5.28
N SER A 180 -12.52 -12.16 -4.59
CA SER A 180 -12.72 -11.03 -3.68
C SER A 180 -11.84 -11.13 -2.42
N ARG A 181 -11.53 -9.97 -1.83
CA ARG A 181 -10.92 -9.85 -0.49
C ARG A 181 -11.63 -8.79 0.33
N ALA A 182 -11.46 -8.84 1.64
CA ALA A 182 -12.19 -7.95 2.55
C ALA A 182 -11.80 -6.47 2.40
N ARG A 183 -10.51 -6.15 2.28
CA ARG A 183 -9.97 -4.78 2.33
C ARG A 183 -8.77 -4.63 1.42
N ILE A 184 -8.66 -3.54 0.67
CA ILE A 184 -7.52 -3.18 -0.19
C ILE A 184 -7.04 -1.77 0.18
N GLY A 185 -5.79 -1.62 0.63
CA GLY A 185 -5.19 -0.34 0.99
C GLY A 185 -5.83 0.37 2.20
N ARG A 186 -5.21 1.49 2.61
CA ARG A 186 -5.66 2.41 3.67
C ARG A 186 -5.25 3.83 3.27
N VAL A 187 -6.12 4.51 2.50
CA VAL A 187 -5.74 5.77 1.85
C VAL A 187 -5.95 6.94 2.82
N ASP A 188 -4.89 7.73 3.02
CA ASP A 188 -4.98 9.06 3.61
C ASP A 188 -4.66 10.11 2.54
N ALA A 189 -5.55 11.09 2.39
CA ALA A 189 -5.48 12.06 1.31
C ALA A 189 -6.07 13.41 1.68
N ILE A 190 -5.62 14.46 0.99
CA ILE A 190 -6.14 15.83 1.10
C ILE A 190 -6.40 16.38 -0.29
N LEU A 191 -7.60 16.95 -0.50
CA LEU A 191 -8.03 17.64 -1.72
C LEU A 191 -8.15 19.14 -1.45
N VAL A 192 -7.58 19.94 -2.34
CA VAL A 192 -7.77 21.40 -2.37
C VAL A 192 -8.98 21.70 -3.27
N ARG A 193 -10.05 22.22 -2.68
CA ARG A 193 -11.27 22.59 -3.42
C ARG A 193 -11.07 23.89 -4.21
N SER A 194 -11.96 24.14 -5.15
CA SER A 194 -11.96 25.38 -5.95
C SER A 194 -12.16 26.65 -5.13
N ASP A 195 -12.79 26.57 -3.96
CA ASP A 195 -12.94 27.68 -3.01
C ASP A 195 -11.72 27.83 -2.06
N GLY A 196 -10.68 27.02 -2.25
CA GLY A 196 -9.45 27.03 -1.47
C GLY A 196 -9.53 26.24 -0.15
N LYS A 197 -10.69 25.66 0.20
CA LYS A 197 -10.80 24.81 1.39
C LYS A 197 -10.13 23.46 1.18
N LEU A 198 -9.65 22.89 2.27
CA LEU A 198 -9.09 21.55 2.29
C LEU A 198 -10.16 20.53 2.69
N GLU A 199 -10.29 19.46 1.93
CA GLU A 199 -11.03 18.26 2.33
C GLU A 199 -10.04 17.15 2.62
N ALA A 200 -10.04 16.64 3.84
CA ALA A 200 -9.29 15.43 4.16
C ALA A 200 -10.17 14.20 4.00
N GLY A 201 -9.54 13.09 3.60
CA GLY A 201 -10.12 11.76 3.60
C GLY A 201 -9.17 10.81 4.32
N ALA A 202 -9.68 10.14 5.35
CA ALA A 202 -8.96 9.11 6.08
C ALA A 202 -9.71 7.78 6.01
N ASP A 203 -9.00 6.65 5.94
CA ASP A 203 -9.59 5.33 5.70
C ASP A 203 -9.99 4.60 7.00
N TYR A 204 -10.85 5.22 7.81
CA TYR A 204 -11.41 4.65 9.04
C TYR A 204 -12.25 3.37 8.84
N ARG A 205 -12.51 2.97 7.59
CA ARG A 205 -13.24 1.74 7.26
C ARG A 205 -12.32 0.53 7.16
N ARG A 206 -11.06 0.75 6.74
CA ARG A 206 -10.07 -0.30 6.52
C ARG A 206 -8.95 -0.28 7.57
N GLY A 207 -8.69 0.88 8.16
CA GLY A 207 -7.81 1.10 9.31
C GLY A 207 -8.50 1.92 10.40
N ASP A 208 -7.70 2.41 11.36
CA ASP A 208 -8.13 3.30 12.45
C ASP A 208 -7.67 4.75 12.16
N ASP A 209 -7.60 5.09 10.88
CA ASP A 209 -7.00 6.33 10.39
C ASP A 209 -7.87 7.55 10.73
N SER A 210 -7.24 8.71 10.90
CA SER A 210 -7.92 9.96 11.25
C SER A 210 -7.32 11.13 10.50
N ALA A 211 -8.14 12.13 10.19
CA ALA A 211 -7.69 13.40 9.65
C ALA A 211 -8.18 14.56 10.51
N ASP A 212 -7.32 15.57 10.68
CA ASP A 212 -7.62 16.77 11.45
C ASP A 212 -6.90 17.99 10.85
N GLY A 213 -7.38 19.20 11.15
CA GLY A 213 -6.89 20.46 10.63
C GLY A 213 -7.35 21.67 11.45
N TYR A 214 -6.94 22.88 11.03
CA TYR A 214 -7.26 24.14 11.73
C TYR A 214 -7.57 25.29 10.77
#